data_AF-A0A813KEX7-F1
#
_entry.id   AF-A0A813KEX7-F1
#
_cell.length_a   1.000
_cell.length_b   1.000
_cell.length_c   1.000
_cell.angle_alpha   90.00
_cell.angle_beta   90.00
_cell.angle_gamma   90.00
#
_symmetry.space_group_name_H-M   'P 1'
#
loop_
_entity.id
_entity.type
_entity.pdbx_description
1 polymer ?
#
loop_
_entity_poly.entity_id
_entity_poly.type
_entity_poly.pdbx_seq_one_letter_code
_entity_poly.pdbx_strand_id
1 'polypeptide(L)'
;ARPEASSRGSRSSSAVSNFTGGLPMKREFDLKQSFQKFPFHREVQLGIMKMGVGVPTRVQDLTIPPIMEGISIFMLAQTGTGKTLAYVLPIIHKLLETNTEGFFPVSKKPRFIILQPTRELAMQTIKVIRNFPVRSV
;
A
#
# COMPACT_ATOMS: atom_id res chain seq x y z
N ALA A 1 4.85 -58.00 49.75
CA ALA A 1 6.05 -58.57 49.11
C ALA A 1 6.88 -57.43 48.51
N ARG A 2 8.12 -57.26 48.98
CA ARG A 2 9.15 -56.42 48.33
C ARG A 2 9.60 -57.08 47.00
N PRO A 3 10.20 -56.31 46.08
CA PRO A 3 11.67 -56.30 46.07
C PRO A 3 12.26 -54.90 45.99
N GLU A 4 13.32 -54.71 46.79
CA GLU A 4 14.37 -53.71 46.60
C GLU A 4 15.45 -54.34 45.69
N ALA A 5 15.96 -53.57 44.72
CA ALA A 5 17.35 -53.64 44.29
C ALA A 5 17.76 -52.32 43.61
N SER A 6 18.45 -51.48 44.38
CA SER A 6 19.44 -50.50 43.90
C SER A 6 20.49 -51.19 43.00
N SER A 7 21.14 -50.56 42.03
CA SER A 7 22.20 -49.59 42.32
C SER A 7 22.76 -48.88 41.08
N ARG A 8 22.95 -47.56 41.25
CA ARG A 8 24.15 -46.76 40.94
C ARG A 8 24.51 -46.47 39.48
N GLY A 9 24.25 -45.21 39.12
CA GLY A 9 25.08 -44.37 38.25
C GLY A 9 24.77 -42.91 38.53
N SER A 10 25.56 -42.27 39.38
CA SER A 10 25.40 -40.87 39.82
C SER A 10 26.36 -39.92 39.09
N ARG A 11 25.97 -38.64 39.01
CA ARG A 11 26.73 -37.38 38.78
C ARG A 11 26.79 -36.96 37.30
N SER A 12 25.99 -35.95 36.90
CA SER A 12 26.23 -34.49 36.92
C SER A 12 27.38 -34.09 35.97
N SER A 13 27.27 -33.15 35.05
CA SER A 13 26.61 -31.84 35.19
C SER A 13 26.31 -31.18 33.83
N SER A 14 25.38 -30.23 33.88
CA SER A 14 25.41 -28.93 33.19
C SER A 14 25.59 -28.90 31.66
N ALA A 15 24.49 -28.64 30.94
CA ALA A 15 24.55 -27.75 29.78
C ALA A 15 23.18 -27.10 29.50
N VAL A 16 23.04 -25.88 30.04
CA VAL A 16 22.43 -24.71 29.39
C VAL A 16 20.98 -24.82 28.90
N SER A 17 20.08 -24.28 29.72
CA SER A 17 18.86 -23.63 29.29
C SER A 17 19.16 -22.52 28.28
N ASN A 18 18.70 -22.65 27.04
CA ASN A 18 18.67 -21.54 26.09
C ASN A 18 17.23 -21.15 25.74
N PHE A 19 16.89 -19.99 26.29
CA PHE A 19 15.87 -19.05 25.88
C PHE A 19 15.90 -18.82 24.35
N THR A 20 14.79 -19.10 23.67
CA THR A 20 14.34 -18.40 22.45
C THR A 20 12.80 -18.39 22.53
N GLY A 21 12.11 -17.29 22.82
CA GLY A 21 12.43 -15.91 22.48
C GLY A 21 12.19 -15.67 20.99
N GLY A 22 10.92 -15.69 20.58
CA GLY A 22 10.44 -15.08 19.33
C GLY A 22 10.58 -15.92 18.06
N LEU A 23 9.43 -16.36 17.53
CA LEU A 23 9.24 -16.40 16.08
C LEU A 23 8.18 -15.34 15.76
N PRO A 24 8.51 -14.30 14.98
CA PRO A 24 7.50 -13.34 14.56
C PRO A 24 6.50 -14.09 13.68
N MET A 25 5.22 -13.98 14.05
CA MET A 25 4.08 -14.35 13.24
C MET A 25 4.34 -13.89 11.80
N LYS A 26 4.51 -14.83 10.86
CA LYS A 26 4.45 -14.51 9.43
C LYS A 26 3.06 -13.89 9.23
N ARG A 27 2.98 -12.55 9.13
CA ARG A 27 1.80 -11.91 8.56
C ARG A 27 1.78 -12.35 7.11
N GLU A 28 0.98 -13.37 6.84
CA GLU A 28 0.60 -13.73 5.49
C GLU A 28 0.10 -12.44 4.82
N PHE A 29 0.79 -11.99 3.78
CA PHE A 29 0.42 -10.78 3.06
C PHE A 29 -0.90 -11.08 2.35
N ASP A 30 -2.03 -10.65 2.93
CA ASP A 30 -3.33 -10.86 2.31
C ASP A 30 -3.45 -9.99 1.06
N LEU A 31 -3.25 -10.60 -0.11
CA LEU A 31 -3.40 -9.95 -1.41
C LEU A 31 -4.79 -9.33 -1.59
N LYS A 32 -5.84 -9.87 -0.96
CA LYS A 32 -7.20 -9.29 -1.00
C LYS A 32 -7.27 -7.96 -0.25
N GLN A 33 -6.38 -7.75 0.71
CA GLN A 33 -6.26 -6.52 1.49
C GLN A 33 -5.10 -5.65 1.02
N SER A 34 -4.44 -5.98 -0.09
CA SER A 34 -3.35 -5.17 -0.62
C SER A 34 -3.82 -4.26 -1.76
N PHE A 35 -3.13 -3.15 -1.97
CA PHE A 35 -3.26 -2.34 -3.19
C PHE A 35 -2.97 -3.13 -4.47
N GLN A 36 -2.26 -4.26 -4.39
CA GLN A 36 -1.97 -5.12 -5.53
C GLN A 36 -3.22 -5.74 -6.17
N LYS A 37 -4.37 -5.73 -5.48
CA LYS A 37 -5.64 -6.19 -6.06
C LYS A 37 -6.19 -5.26 -7.15
N PHE A 38 -5.78 -3.99 -7.15
CA PHE A 38 -6.19 -3.05 -8.18
C PHE A 38 -5.28 -3.19 -9.41
N PRO A 39 -5.82 -3.12 -10.63
CA PRO A 39 -5.05 -3.26 -11.87
C PRO A 39 -4.27 -1.98 -12.21
N PHE A 40 -3.55 -1.42 -11.24
CA PHE A 40 -2.77 -0.20 -11.43
C PHE A 40 -1.54 -0.44 -12.31
N HIS A 41 -1.18 0.59 -13.07
CA HIS A 41 0.08 0.63 -13.83
C HIS A 41 1.29 0.41 -12.89
N ARG A 42 2.32 -0.28 -13.37
CA ARG A 42 3.52 -0.64 -12.59
C ARG A 42 4.12 0.54 -11.82
N GLU A 43 4.25 1.68 -12.48
CA GLU A 43 4.77 2.92 -11.88
C GLU A 43 3.93 3.41 -10.69
N VAL A 44 2.61 3.21 -10.71
CA VAL A 44 1.72 3.54 -9.58
C VAL A 44 1.98 2.59 -8.42
N GLN A 45 2.09 1.29 -8.71
CA GLN A 45 2.41 0.29 -7.68
C GLN A 45 3.77 0.56 -7.01
N LEU A 46 4.79 0.94 -7.79
CA LEU A 46 6.09 1.35 -7.25
C LEU A 46 5.98 2.61 -6.37
N GLY A 47 5.18 3.59 -6.79
CA GLY A 47 4.92 4.79 -5.98
C GLY A 47 4.22 4.47 -4.65
N ILE A 48 3.22 3.58 -4.67
CA ILE A 48 2.53 3.07 -3.47
C ILE A 48 3.53 2.39 -2.53
N MET A 49 4.38 1.51 -3.05
CA MET A 49 5.42 0.83 -2.26
C MET A 49 6.42 1.82 -1.65
N LYS A 50 6.88 2.82 -2.43
CA LYS A 50 7.79 3.87 -1.95
C LYS A 50 7.18 4.72 -0.84
N MET A 51 5.87 4.97 -0.90
CA MET A 51 5.15 5.68 0.15
C MET A 51 4.93 4.83 1.42
N GLY A 52 5.18 3.52 1.37
CA GLY A 52 4.98 2.61 2.50
C GLY A 52 3.50 2.36 2.83
N VAL A 53 2.58 2.60 1.88
CA VAL A 53 1.14 2.35 2.09
C VAL A 53 0.80 0.92 1.66
N GLY A 54 0.59 0.04 2.64
CA GLY A 54 0.41 -1.39 2.39
C GLY A 54 -1.03 -1.82 2.09
N VAL A 55 -1.99 -1.33 2.87
CA VAL A 55 -3.40 -1.74 2.84
C VAL A 55 -4.26 -0.53 2.50
N PRO A 56 -5.14 -0.60 1.49
CA PRO A 56 -6.09 0.45 1.18
C PRO A 56 -7.10 0.63 2.32
N THR A 57 -7.48 1.87 2.58
CA THR A 57 -8.53 2.18 3.54
C THR A 57 -9.91 1.82 2.96
N ARG A 58 -10.93 1.71 3.82
CA ARG A 58 -12.29 1.37 3.37
C ARG A 58 -12.81 2.33 2.29
N VAL A 59 -12.52 3.62 2.41
CA VAL A 59 -12.92 4.60 1.40
C VAL A 59 -12.21 4.34 0.07
N GLN A 60 -10.90 4.09 0.09
CA GLN A 60 -10.12 3.77 -1.12
C GLN A 60 -10.64 2.51 -1.81
N ASP A 61 -10.92 1.46 -1.04
CA ASP A 61 -11.46 0.20 -1.56
C ASP A 61 -12.78 0.34 -2.30
N LEU A 62 -13.67 1.18 -1.78
CA LEU A 62 -14.98 1.39 -2.37
C LEU A 62 -14.93 2.33 -3.58
N THR A 63 -13.97 3.25 -3.62
CA THR A 63 -14.00 4.36 -4.57
C THR A 63 -13.00 4.20 -5.72
N ILE A 64 -11.89 3.49 -5.51
CA ILE A 64 -10.88 3.30 -6.55
C ILE A 64 -11.48 2.58 -7.78
N PRO A 65 -12.15 1.42 -7.66
CA PRO A 65 -12.71 0.72 -8.81
C PRO A 65 -13.67 1.57 -9.66
N PRO A 66 -14.71 2.23 -9.09
CA PRO A 66 -15.61 3.04 -9.91
C PRO A 66 -14.92 4.26 -10.54
N ILE A 67 -13.94 4.89 -9.87
CA ILE A 67 -13.19 5.99 -10.50
C ILE A 67 -12.38 5.49 -11.71
N MET A 68 -11.78 4.30 -11.61
CA MET A 68 -11.05 3.69 -12.73
C MET A 68 -11.97 3.40 -13.93
N GLU A 69 -13.22 3.00 -13.66
CA GLU A 69 -14.26 2.81 -14.68
C GLU A 69 -14.81 4.13 -15.26
N GLY A 70 -14.39 5.29 -14.72
CA GLY A 70 -14.85 6.60 -15.16
C GLY A 70 -16.22 7.00 -14.60
N ILE A 71 -16.68 6.34 -13.54
CA ILE A 71 -17.94 6.63 -12.86
C ILE A 71 -17.75 7.83 -11.92
N SER A 72 -18.66 8.80 -12.01
CA SER A 72 -18.72 9.94 -11.08
C SER A 72 -19.23 9.48 -9.72
N ILE A 73 -18.52 9.85 -8.66
CA ILE A 73 -18.86 9.44 -7.29
C ILE A 73 -18.80 10.60 -6.29
N PHE A 74 -19.57 10.47 -5.21
CA PHE A 74 -19.42 11.29 -4.02
C PHE A 74 -18.70 10.50 -2.93
N MET A 75 -17.63 11.06 -2.39
CA MET A 75 -16.81 10.42 -1.36
C MET A 75 -16.99 11.11 -0.01
N LEU A 76 -17.74 10.48 0.88
CA LEU A 76 -17.92 10.94 2.26
C LEU A 76 -17.04 10.11 3.20
N ALA A 77 -16.01 10.74 3.77
CA ALA A 77 -15.19 10.12 4.80
C ALA A 77 -14.57 11.18 5.72
N GLN A 78 -14.15 10.78 6.92
CA GLN A 78 -13.47 11.66 7.88
C GLN A 78 -12.09 12.13 7.36
N THR A 79 -11.54 13.22 7.89
CA THR A 79 -10.16 13.64 7.58
C THR A 79 -9.16 12.55 7.99
N GLY A 80 -8.04 12.45 7.27
CA GLY A 80 -7.02 11.42 7.56
C GLY A 80 -7.33 10.00 7.06
N THR A 81 -8.49 9.72 6.46
CA THR A 81 -8.85 8.37 5.96
C THR A 81 -8.26 8.01 4.59
N GLY A 82 -7.36 8.84 4.05
CA GLY A 82 -6.69 8.55 2.77
C GLY A 82 -7.49 8.89 1.51
N LYS A 83 -8.52 9.77 1.60
CA LYS A 83 -9.29 10.26 0.44
C LYS A 83 -8.41 10.81 -0.70
N THR A 84 -7.29 11.44 -0.37
CA THR A 84 -6.35 11.96 -1.36
C THR A 84 -5.83 10.86 -2.29
N LEU A 85 -5.34 9.76 -1.74
CA LEU A 85 -4.88 8.62 -2.56
C LEU A 85 -6.04 7.96 -3.31
N ALA A 86 -7.24 7.99 -2.74
CA ALA A 86 -8.43 7.38 -3.35
C ALA A 86 -8.76 7.98 -4.73
N TYR A 87 -8.56 9.29 -4.94
CA TYR A 87 -8.69 9.92 -6.27
C TYR A 87 -7.36 10.07 -7.02
N VAL A 88 -6.23 10.26 -6.33
CA VAL A 88 -4.93 10.47 -7.00
C VAL A 88 -4.44 9.22 -7.72
N LEU A 89 -4.54 8.04 -7.10
CA LEU A 89 -4.05 6.79 -7.68
C LEU A 89 -4.70 6.46 -9.05
N PRO A 90 -6.04 6.46 -9.18
CA PRO A 90 -6.66 6.19 -10.48
C PRO A 90 -6.40 7.28 -11.52
N ILE A 91 -6.26 8.57 -11.12
CA ILE A 91 -5.87 9.65 -12.04
C ILE A 91 -4.47 9.40 -12.62
N ILE A 92 -3.50 9.09 -11.78
CA ILE A 92 -2.11 8.83 -12.21
C ILE A 92 -2.05 7.59 -13.10
N HIS A 93 -2.78 6.54 -12.74
CA HIS A 93 -2.89 5.34 -13.57
C HIS A 93 -3.37 5.68 -14.99
N LYS A 94 -4.47 6.43 -15.13
CA LYS A 94 -5.01 6.84 -16.43
C LYS A 94 -4.08 7.78 -17.20
N LEU A 95 -3.35 8.66 -16.49
CA LEU A 95 -2.31 9.51 -17.08
C LEU A 95 -1.16 8.70 -17.70
N LEU A 96 -0.83 7.54 -17.15
CA LEU A 96 0.25 6.68 -17.62
C LEU A 96 -0.18 5.78 -18.79
N GLU A 97 -1.41 5.26 -18.76
CA GLU A 97 -2.00 4.50 -19.88
C GLU A 97 -2.07 5.36 -21.16
N THR A 98 -2.47 6.63 -21.03
CA THR A 98 -2.57 7.55 -22.17
C THR A 98 -1.22 8.03 -22.71
N ASN A 99 -0.11 7.79 -22.00
CA ASN A 99 1.25 8.16 -22.43
C ASN A 99 1.98 7.03 -23.18
N THR A 100 1.36 5.84 -23.34
CA THR A 100 2.00 4.67 -23.95
C THR A 100 1.89 4.64 -25.48
N GLU A 101 1.07 5.51 -26.08
CA GLU A 101 0.96 5.63 -27.54
C GLU A 101 2.06 6.56 -28.08
N GLY A 102 3.13 5.97 -28.60
CA GLY A 102 4.38 6.61 -29.02
C GLY A 102 4.32 7.56 -30.23
N PHE A 103 3.22 8.26 -30.45
CA PHE A 103 3.10 9.26 -31.51
C PHE A 103 2.33 10.47 -30.98
N PHE A 104 2.80 11.65 -31.33
CA PHE A 104 2.30 12.99 -30.97
C PHE A 104 2.91 13.63 -29.72
N PRO A 105 3.41 14.88 -29.85
CA PRO A 105 3.84 15.65 -28.70
C PRO A 105 2.65 15.78 -27.78
N VAL A 106 2.85 15.39 -26.51
CA VAL A 106 1.91 15.60 -25.42
C VAL A 106 1.38 17.01 -25.56
N SER A 107 0.12 17.13 -25.99
CA SER A 107 -0.56 18.42 -25.98
C SER A 107 -0.35 18.99 -24.59
N LYS A 108 0.23 20.20 -24.46
CA LYS A 108 0.44 20.90 -23.17
C LYS A 108 -0.89 21.26 -22.47
N LYS A 109 -1.98 20.59 -22.84
CA LYS A 109 -3.32 20.76 -22.29
C LYS A 109 -3.44 19.93 -21.01
N PRO A 110 -4.03 20.49 -19.94
CA PRO A 110 -4.31 19.73 -18.74
C PRO A 110 -5.26 18.57 -19.06
N ARG A 111 -4.91 17.35 -18.65
CA ARG A 111 -5.74 16.14 -18.83
C ARG A 111 -6.69 15.89 -17.66
N PHE A 112 -6.33 16.39 -16.47
CA PHE A 112 -7.15 16.30 -15.26
C PHE A 112 -7.02 17.59 -14.46
N ILE A 113 -8.09 17.96 -13.77
CA ILE A 113 -8.15 19.12 -12.88
C ILE A 113 -8.58 18.63 -11.49
N ILE A 114 -7.79 18.96 -10.48
CA ILE A 114 -8.15 18.74 -9.07
C ILE A 114 -8.39 20.12 -8.46
N LEU A 115 -9.64 20.39 -8.10
CA LEU A 115 -10.02 21.64 -7.44
C LEU A 115 -9.87 21.47 -5.92
N GLN A 116 -9.30 22.48 -5.27
CA GLN A 116 -9.08 22.52 -3.83
C GLN A 116 -9.51 23.89 -3.29
N PRO A 117 -10.08 23.96 -2.08
CA PRO A 117 -10.61 25.22 -1.54
C PRO A 117 -9.53 26.19 -1.09
N THR A 118 -8.31 25.71 -0.79
CA THR A 118 -7.18 26.56 -0.41
C THR A 118 -5.88 26.13 -1.09
N ARG A 119 -4.93 27.07 -1.15
CA ARG A 119 -3.61 26.85 -1.73
C ARG A 119 -2.81 25.81 -0.96
N GLU A 120 -2.92 25.78 0.36
CA GLU A 120 -2.20 24.87 1.25
C GLU A 120 -2.63 23.42 0.98
N LEU A 121 -3.93 23.17 0.80
CA LEU A 121 -4.45 21.84 0.46
C LEU A 121 -4.05 21.41 -0.95
N ALA A 122 -4.00 22.34 -1.91
CA ALA A 122 -3.45 22.07 -3.24
C ALA A 122 -1.98 21.65 -3.16
N MET A 123 -1.17 22.36 -2.37
CA MET A 123 0.25 22.03 -2.18
C MET A 123 0.45 20.66 -1.50
N GLN A 124 -0.39 20.30 -0.53
CA GLN A 124 -0.37 18.97 0.07
C GLN A 124 -0.66 17.87 -0.97
N THR A 125 -1.67 18.08 -1.82
CA THR A 125 -2.00 17.15 -2.90
C THR A 125 -0.84 17.03 -3.91
N ILE A 126 -0.22 18.14 -4.29
CA ILE A 126 0.95 18.15 -5.18
C ILE A 126 2.12 17.35 -4.58
N LYS A 127 2.36 17.46 -3.27
CA LYS A 127 3.39 16.66 -2.59
C LYS A 127 3.13 15.17 -2.71
N VAL A 128 1.87 14.74 -2.62
CA VAL A 128 1.49 13.34 -2.82
C VAL A 128 1.77 12.91 -4.27
N ILE A 129 1.32 13.69 -5.25
CA ILE A 129 1.48 13.39 -6.69
C ILE A 129 2.97 13.25 -7.07
N ARG A 130 3.85 14.09 -6.50
CA ARG A 130 5.30 14.04 -6.75
C ARG A 130 6.00 12.76 -6.29
N ASN A 131 5.35 11.90 -5.50
CA ASN A 131 5.91 10.59 -5.16
C ASN A 131 5.84 9.60 -6.31
N PHE A 132 5.00 9.87 -7.31
CA PHE A 132 4.79 9.01 -8.46
C PHE A 132 5.59 9.53 -9.65
N PRO A 133 6.17 8.64 -10.47
CA PRO A 133 6.95 9.03 -11.63
C PRO A 133 6.03 9.37 -12.81
N VAL A 134 5.30 10.47 -12.67
CA VAL A 134 4.68 11.16 -13.79
C VAL A 134 5.74 12.10 -14.33
N ARG A 135 6.27 11.84 -15.54
CA ARG A 135 7.20 12.78 -16.17
C ARG A 135 6.50 14.14 -16.25
N SER A 136 6.96 15.10 -15.46
CA SER A 136 6.58 16.50 -15.62
C SER A 136 7.05 16.91 -17.00
N VAL A 137 6.09 17.16 -17.89
CA VAL A 137 6.31 17.86 -19.16
C VAL A 137 6.52 19.35 -18.87
#